data_AF-A0A5J4L7R4-F1
#
_entry.id   AF-A0A5J4L7R4-F1
#
_cell.length_a   1.000
_cell.length_b   1.000
_cell.length_c   1.000
_cell.angle_alpha   90.00
_cell.angle_beta   90.00
_cell.angle_gamma   90.00
#
_symmetry.space_group_name_H-M   'P 1'
#
loop_
_entity.id
_entity.type
_entity.pdbx_description
1 polymer ?
#
loop_
_entity_poly.entity_id
_entity_poly.type
_entity_poly.pdbx_seq_one_letter_code
_entity_poly.pdbx_strand_id
1 'polypeptide(L)' 'MDDRLLGLVDGVADADERRLPLLTMREAQATVELLQMLAARDGEGAYAARHLAGSLARRLPAEG' A
#
# COMPACT_ATOMS: atom_id res chain seq x y z
N MET A 1 -10.66 18.31 -25.50
CA MET A 1 -9.74 17.50 -24.68
C MET A 1 -9.35 16.33 -25.54
N ASP A 2 -8.08 16.25 -25.94
CA ASP A 2 -7.60 15.34 -26.98
C ASP A 2 -7.72 13.86 -26.57
N ASP A 3 -8.65 13.14 -27.20
CA ASP A 3 -8.77 11.66 -27.13
C ASP A 3 -7.47 10.93 -27.49
N ARG A 4 -6.54 11.60 -28.19
CA ARG A 4 -5.21 11.09 -28.51
C ARG A 4 -4.29 10.97 -27.29
N LEU A 5 -4.50 11.78 -26.25
CA LEU A 5 -3.72 11.67 -25.01
C LEU A 5 -4.18 10.48 -24.16
N LEU A 6 -5.48 10.15 -24.17
CA LEU A 6 -6.04 8.99 -23.47
C LEU A 6 -5.48 7.66 -24.03
N GLY A 7 -5.29 7.56 -25.35
CA GLY A 7 -4.67 6.37 -25.96
C GLY A 7 -3.18 6.18 -25.64
N LEU A 8 -2.47 7.25 -25.24
CA LEU A 8 -1.06 7.19 -24.84
C LEU A 8 -0.89 6.66 -23.41
N VAL A 9 -1.89 6.87 -22.54
CA VAL A 9 -1.90 6.34 -21.16
C VAL A 9 -2.43 4.91 -21.09
N ASP A 10 -3.36 4.54 -21.99
CA ASP A 10 -3.92 3.17 -22.06
C ASP A 10 -3.00 2.19 -22.84
N GLY A 11 -2.09 2.74 -23.66
CA GLY A 11 -1.14 1.99 -24.48
C GLY A 11 0.20 1.66 -23.81
N VAL A 12 0.47 2.15 -22.60
CA VAL A 12 1.57 1.63 -21.75
C VAL A 12 1.06 0.40 -21.03
N ALA A 13 0.66 -0.60 -21.82
CA ALA A 13 0.75 -1.97 -21.39
C ALA A 13 2.25 -2.30 -21.33
N ASP A 14 2.92 -1.88 -20.23
CA ASP A 14 4.16 -2.49 -19.76
C ASP A 14 3.84 -3.94 -19.39
N ALA A 15 3.60 -4.74 -20.42
CA ALA A 15 3.21 -6.13 -20.36
C ALA A 15 4.44 -7.05 -20.29
N ASP A 16 5.59 -6.52 -19.86
CA ASP A 16 6.80 -7.32 -19.62
C ASP A 16 7.63 -6.87 -18.40
N GLU A 17 7.29 -5.74 -17.76
CA GLU A 17 7.90 -5.39 -16.48
C GLU A 17 7.21 -6.15 -15.34
N ARG A 18 7.96 -7.02 -14.66
CA ARG A 18 7.48 -7.71 -13.46
C ARG A 18 6.99 -6.65 -12.47
N ARG A 19 5.68 -6.61 -12.20
CA ARG A 19 5.12 -5.80 -11.12
C ARG A 19 5.81 -6.17 -9.81
N LEU A 20 6.65 -5.28 -9.32
CA LEU A 20 7.27 -5.43 -8.02
C LEU A 20 6.25 -5.05 -6.95
N PRO A 21 6.30 -5.71 -5.78
CA PRO A 21 5.55 -5.25 -4.62
C PRO A 21 5.93 -3.80 -4.30
N LEU A 22 4.94 -2.97 -3.93
CA LEU A 22 5.18 -1.59 -3.50
C LEU A 22 6.03 -1.52 -2.22
N LEU A 23 5.95 -2.56 -1.38
CA LEU A 23 6.72 -2.71 -0.16
C LEU A 23 7.32 -4.11 -0.14
N THR A 24 8.58 -4.20 0.29
CA THR A 24 9.18 -5.47 0.72
C THR A 24 8.47 -5.99 1.97
N MET A 25 8.67 -7.28 2.29
CA MET A 25 8.09 -7.87 3.51
C MET A 25 8.45 -7.08 4.77
N ARG A 26 9.73 -6.73 4.92
CA ARG A 26 10.23 -5.99 6.08
C ARG A 26 9.66 -4.57 6.16
N GLU A 27 9.54 -3.89 5.02
CA GLU A 27 8.93 -2.55 4.98
C GLU A 27 7.44 -2.62 5.32
N ALA A 28 6.72 -3.65 4.88
CA ALA A 28 5.32 -3.83 5.20
C ALA A 28 5.11 -4.15 6.69
N GLN A 29 5.98 -4.96 7.31
CA GLN A 29 6.00 -5.18 8.76
C GLN A 29 6.26 -3.87 9.53
N ALA A 30 7.32 -3.15 9.19
CA ALA A 30 7.65 -1.87 9.83
C ALA A 30 6.53 -0.82 9.67
N THR A 31 5.85 -0.81 8.51
CA THR A 31 4.70 0.07 8.27
C THR A 31 3.53 -0.28 9.18
N VAL A 32 3.25 -1.57 9.41
CA VAL A 32 2.20 -2.00 10.34
C VAL A 32 2.52 -1.52 11.76
N GLU A 33 3.76 -1.69 12.23
CA GLU A 33 4.18 -1.22 13.56
C GLU A 33 4.03 0.30 13.70
N LEU A 34 4.47 1.06 12.69
CA LEU A 34 4.33 2.51 12.66
C LEU A 34 2.86 2.95 12.75
N LEU A 35 1.99 2.32 11.96
CA LEU A 35 0.56 2.64 11.97
C LEU A 35 -0.10 2.27 13.31
N GLN A 36 0.34 1.20 13.97
CA GLN A 36 -0.13 0.86 15.32
C GLN A 36 0.31 1.89 16.36
N MET A 37 1.56 2.36 16.30
CA MET A 37 2.04 3.43 17.18
C MET A 37 1.26 4.74 16.98
N LEU A 38 0.95 5.10 15.73
CA LEU A 38 0.12 6.27 15.42
C LEU A 38 -1.32 6.09 15.93
N ALA A 39 -1.90 4.90 15.75
CA ALA A 39 -3.24 4.58 16.24
C ALA A 39 -3.35 4.59 17.77
N ALA A 40 -2.25 4.37 18.50
CA ALA A 40 -2.22 4.37 19.96
C ALA A 40 -2.24 5.78 20.59
N ARG A 41 -1.97 6.84 19.80
CA ARG A 41 -1.95 8.22 20.29
C ARG A 41 -3.34 8.90 20.28
N ASP A 42 -4.40 8.19 19.88
CA ASP A 42 -5.81 8.64 19.84
C ASP A 42 -6.06 10.03 19.19
N GLY A 43 -5.15 10.45 18.30
CA GLY A 43 -5.24 11.71 17.57
C GLY A 43 -6.04 11.63 16.28
N GLU A 44 -6.11 12.75 15.56
CA GLU A 44 -6.69 12.80 14.21
C GLU A 44 -5.98 11.79 13.31
N GLY A 45 -6.75 10.89 12.70
CA GLY A 45 -6.22 9.80 11.88
C GLY A 45 -5.93 8.48 12.62
N ALA A 46 -6.09 8.40 13.95
CA ALA A 46 -5.89 7.15 14.69
C ALA A 46 -6.79 6.00 14.19
N TYR A 47 -8.04 6.32 13.84
CA TYR A 47 -8.96 5.35 13.22
C TYR A 47 -8.44 4.86 11.86
N ALA A 48 -7.99 5.78 11.00
CA ALA A 48 -7.45 5.43 9.69
C ALA A 48 -6.18 4.59 9.82
N ALA A 49 -5.28 4.96 10.72
CA ALA A 49 -4.07 4.21 11.00
C ALA A 49 -4.38 2.78 11.49
N ARG A 50 -5.34 2.64 12.42
CA ARG A 50 -5.80 1.32 12.90
C ARG A 50 -6.38 0.48 11.78
N HIS A 51 -7.21 1.09 10.92
CA HIS A 51 -7.83 0.39 9.80
C HIS A 51 -6.79 -0.08 8.78
N LEU A 52 -5.85 0.80 8.40
CA LEU A 52 -4.77 0.47 7.47
C LEU A 52 -3.82 -0.58 8.03
N ALA A 53 -3.44 -0.47 9.30
CA ALA A 53 -2.61 -1.47 9.98
C ALA A 53 -3.27 -2.86 9.92
N GLY A 54 -4.55 -2.97 10.24
CA GLY A 54 -5.28 -4.23 10.16
C GLY A 54 -5.40 -4.78 8.74
N SER A 55 -5.62 -3.90 7.75
CA SER A 55 -5.71 -4.29 6.34
C SER A 55 -4.37 -4.78 5.78
N LEU A 56 -3.27 -4.14 6.16
CA LEU A 56 -1.91 -4.60 5.84
C LEU A 56 -1.56 -5.90 6.54
N ALA A 57 -1.78 -5.99 7.86
CA ALA A 57 -1.43 -7.17 8.66
C ALA A 57 -2.11 -8.45 8.16
N ARG A 58 -3.37 -8.38 7.71
CA ARG A 58 -4.08 -9.54 7.12
C ARG A 58 -3.52 -10.02 5.78
N ARG A 59 -2.79 -9.17 5.07
CA ARG A 59 -2.14 -9.50 3.79
C ARG A 59 -0.71 -10.00 3.97
N LEU A 60 -0.11 -9.76 5.14
CA LEU A 60 1.19 -10.30 5.46
C LEU A 60 1.06 -11.81 5.71
N PRO A 61 1.95 -12.64 5.17
CA PRO A 61 2.06 -14.03 5.58
C PRO A 61 2.32 -14.09 7.09
N ALA A 62 1.70 -15.06 7.77
CA ALA A 62 2.10 -15.37 9.13
C ALA A 62 3.58 -15.75 9.14
N GLU A 63 4.35 -15.22 10.10
CA GLU A 63 5.75 -15.62 10.29
C GLU A 63 5.78 -17.15 10.46
N GLY A 64 6.53 -17.81 9.58
CA GLY A 64 6.82 -19.24 9.63
C GLY A 64 8.17 -19.50 10.27
#